data_AF-A0A1G1FR72-F1
#
_entry.id   AF-A0A1G1FR72-F1
#
_cell.length_a   1.000
_cell.length_b   1.000
_cell.length_c   1.000
_cell.angle_alpha   90.00
_cell.angle_beta   90.00
_cell.angle_gamma   90.00
#
_symmetry.space_group_name_H-M   'P 1'
#
loop_
_entity.id
_entity.type
_entity.pdbx_description
1 polymer ?
#
loop_
_entity_poly.entity_id
_entity_poly.type
_entity_poly.pdbx_seq_one_letter_code
_entity_poly.pdbx_strand_id
1 'polypeptide(L)'
;MKLPNGHDKEMRKYTMARYKSFLDNVGDRPFWQWVAIEDCNTCVGCLFLNKKVFWYDDPIWKVMLRRLHKGCRCRFRAYTEKDLSEKGLEVIKSDEILSRLKILQ
;
A
#
# COMPACT_ATOMS: atom_id res chain seq x y z
N MET A 1 -7.27 3.37 -23.28
CA MET A 1 -7.94 3.48 -21.96
C MET A 1 -7.14 4.50 -21.13
N LYS A 2 -7.56 5.77 -21.12
CA LYS A 2 -6.83 6.82 -20.38
C LYS A 2 -7.13 6.65 -18.88
N LEU A 3 -6.11 6.36 -18.08
CA LEU A 3 -6.22 6.35 -16.62
C LEU A 3 -6.77 7.71 -16.18
N PRO A 4 -7.79 7.78 -15.31
CA PRO A 4 -8.31 9.05 -14.85
C PRO A 4 -7.22 9.77 -14.03
N ASN A 5 -6.61 10.77 -14.66
CA ASN A 5 -5.75 11.75 -14.01
C ASN A 5 -6.59 12.43 -12.92
N GLY A 6 -6.43 11.97 -11.69
CA GLY A 6 -7.26 12.41 -10.59
C GLY A 6 -6.66 11.97 -9.27
N HIS A 7 -5.61 12.70 -8.86
CA HIS A 7 -5.16 12.76 -7.48
C HIS A 7 -6.30 13.23 -6.58
N ASP A 8 -7.11 12.27 -6.12
CA ASP A 8 -8.30 12.58 -5.33
C ASP A 8 -7.89 12.96 -3.91
N LYS A 9 -8.03 14.25 -3.60
CA LYS A 9 -7.68 14.82 -2.29
C LYS A 9 -8.50 14.19 -1.17
N GLU A 10 -9.77 13.84 -1.41
CA GLU A 10 -10.65 13.27 -0.38
C GLU A 10 -10.28 11.80 -0.11
N MET A 11 -10.05 11.01 -1.15
CA MET A 11 -9.58 9.62 -0.98
C MET A 11 -8.22 9.56 -0.30
N ARG A 12 -7.33 10.52 -0.60
CA ARG A 12 -6.05 10.66 0.10
C ARG A 12 -6.26 10.99 1.57
N LYS A 13 -7.10 11.96 1.92
CA LYS A 13 -7.42 12.28 3.33
C LYS A 13 -7.93 11.06 4.08
N TYR A 14 -8.88 10.32 3.50
CA TYR A 14 -9.44 9.12 4.11
C TYR A 14 -8.37 8.05 4.35
N THR A 15 -7.53 7.80 3.35
CA THR A 15 -6.45 6.80 3.45
C THR A 15 -5.35 7.25 4.41
N MET A 16 -5.05 8.55 4.46
CA MET A 16 -4.10 9.14 5.41
C MET A 16 -4.59 9.05 6.86
N ALA A 17 -5.89 9.24 7.10
CA ALA A 17 -6.46 9.04 8.43
C ALA A 17 -6.29 7.59 8.90
N ARG A 18 -6.57 6.62 8.01
CA ARG A 18 -6.31 5.19 8.30
C ARG A 18 -4.82 4.91 8.51
N TYR A 19 -3.95 5.48 7.68
CA TYR A 19 -2.50 5.36 7.83
C TYR A 19 -2.04 5.87 9.21
N LYS A 20 -2.60 6.98 9.69
CA LYS A 20 -2.31 7.49 11.04
C LYS A 20 -2.77 6.51 12.13
N SER A 21 -3.97 5.95 12.03
CA SER A 21 -4.43 4.93 12.99
C SER A 21 -3.55 3.68 12.99
N PHE A 22 -2.93 3.34 11.85
CA PHE A 22 -1.98 2.23 11.77
C PHE A 22 -0.63 2.61 12.39
N LEU A 23 -0.17 3.86 12.18
CA LEU A 23 1.02 4.40 12.84
C LEU A 23 0.89 4.34 14.37
N ASP A 24 -0.30 4.65 14.92
CA ASP A 24 -0.55 4.57 16.36
C ASP A 24 -0.45 3.12 16.89
N ASN A 25 -0.53 2.11 16.01
CA ASN A 25 -0.49 0.68 16.32
C ASN A 25 0.81 -0.03 15.87
N VAL A 26 1.86 0.71 15.50
CA VAL A 26 3.13 0.10 15.02
C VAL A 26 3.86 -0.68 16.10
N GLY A 27 3.66 -0.32 17.38
CA GLY A 27 4.28 -1.03 18.50
C GLY A 27 3.86 -2.50 18.56
N ASP A 28 2.59 -2.78 18.26
CA ASP A 28 2.06 -4.15 18.28
C ASP A 28 2.16 -4.82 16.89
N ARG A 29 1.92 -4.07 15.81
CA ARG A 29 1.81 -4.61 14.44
C ARG A 29 2.61 -3.77 13.43
N PRO A 30 3.94 -3.90 13.40
CA PRO A 30 4.81 -3.08 12.55
C PRO A 30 4.84 -3.50 11.06
N PHE A 31 4.25 -4.63 10.69
CA PHE A 31 4.28 -5.14 9.32
C PHE A 31 2.95 -4.94 8.63
N TRP A 32 2.95 -4.24 7.51
CA TRP A 32 1.71 -3.90 6.82
C TRP A 32 1.68 -4.46 5.42
N GLN A 33 0.55 -5.07 5.07
CA GLN A 33 0.27 -5.59 3.76
C GLN A 33 -0.55 -4.60 2.94
N TRP A 34 -0.14 -4.41 1.69
CA TRP A 34 -0.93 -3.71 0.70
C TRP A 34 -2.00 -4.63 0.13
N VAL A 35 -3.27 -4.30 0.32
CA VAL A 35 -4.40 -5.09 -0.19
C VAL A 35 -5.10 -4.29 -1.28
N ALA A 36 -4.94 -4.73 -2.53
CA ALA A 36 -5.63 -4.17 -3.68
C ALA A 36 -6.80 -5.09 -4.07
N ILE A 37 -7.85 -4.51 -4.67
CA ILE A 37 -8.94 -5.29 -5.25
C ILE A 37 -8.48 -5.72 -6.65
N GLU A 38 -8.62 -7.00 -6.97
CA GLU A 38 -8.22 -7.53 -8.29
C GLU A 38 -9.35 -7.29 -9.30
N ASP A 39 -9.52 -6.05 -9.75
CA ASP A 39 -10.50 -5.68 -10.77
C ASP A 39 -9.95 -4.71 -11.82
N CYS A 40 -10.73 -4.51 -12.90
CA CYS A 40 -10.35 -3.66 -14.03
C CYS A 40 -10.22 -2.16 -13.69
N ASN A 41 -10.71 -1.74 -12.53
CA ASN A 41 -10.63 -0.37 -12.05
C ASN A 41 -9.40 -0.13 -11.17
N THR A 42 -8.66 -1.19 -10.82
CA THR A 42 -7.50 -1.09 -9.96
C THR A 42 -6.24 -0.86 -10.80
N CYS A 43 -5.45 0.12 -10.37
CA CYS A 43 -4.27 0.54 -11.11
C CYS A 43 -3.21 -0.58 -11.16
N VAL A 44 -2.46 -0.68 -12.27
CA VAL A 44 -1.42 -1.72 -12.44
C VAL A 44 -0.38 -1.66 -11.31
N GLY A 45 0.04 -0.47 -10.89
CA GLY A 45 0.94 -0.32 -9.74
C GLY A 45 0.34 -0.81 -8.41
N CYS A 46 -0.97 -0.67 -8.24
CA CYS A 46 -1.71 -1.14 -7.07
C CYS A 46 -1.79 -2.67 -7.07
N LEU A 47 -2.07 -3.27 -8.23
CA LEU A 47 -2.09 -4.73 -8.41
C LEU A 47 -0.71 -5.35 -8.22
N PHE A 48 0.34 -4.68 -8.73
CA PHE A 48 1.73 -5.13 -8.57
C PHE A 48 2.15 -5.25 -7.09
N LEU A 49 1.61 -4.38 -6.23
CA LEU A 49 1.86 -4.38 -4.80
C LEU A 49 0.90 -5.25 -4.01
N ASN A 50 -0.13 -5.82 -4.64
CA ASN A 50 -1.14 -6.60 -3.94
C ASN A 50 -0.50 -7.77 -3.19
N LYS A 51 -0.95 -7.99 -1.95
CA LYS A 51 -0.50 -9.05 -1.02
C LYS A 51 0.96 -8.94 -0.56
N LYS A 52 1.73 -7.97 -1.05
CA LYS A 52 3.10 -7.71 -0.54
C LYS A 52 3.05 -7.06 0.84
N VAL A 53 3.98 -7.49 1.69
CA VAL A 53 4.15 -6.97 3.06
C VAL A 53 5.41 -6.11 3.11
N PHE A 54 5.29 -4.94 3.73
CA PHE A 54 6.39 -4.01 3.95
C PHE A 54 6.43 -3.61 5.41
N TRP A 55 7.58 -3.13 5.85
CA TRP A 55 7.73 -2.54 7.17
C TRP A 55 7.05 -1.17 7.23
N TYR A 56 6.51 -0.75 8.38
CA TYR A 56 5.74 0.50 8.51
C TYR A 56 6.51 1.77 8.09
N ASP A 57 7.84 1.77 8.27
CA ASP A 57 8.72 2.91 7.94
C ASP A 57 9.21 2.90 6.48
N ASP A 58 8.81 1.89 5.70
CA ASP A 58 9.27 1.77 4.32
C ASP A 58 8.77 2.95 3.45
N PRO A 59 9.63 3.57 2.61
CA PRO A 59 9.26 4.71 1.77
C PRO A 59 8.12 4.44 0.78
N ILE A 60 7.79 3.17 0.50
CA ILE A 60 6.68 2.77 -0.36
C ILE A 60 5.36 3.41 0.05
N TRP A 61 5.10 3.55 1.36
CA TRP A 61 3.84 4.09 1.87
C TRP A 61 3.64 5.53 1.43
N LYS A 62 4.69 6.37 1.53
CA LYS A 62 4.64 7.77 1.10
C LYS A 62 4.42 7.88 -0.40
N VAL A 63 5.07 7.02 -1.20
CA VAL A 63 4.93 7.00 -2.65
C VAL A 63 3.51 6.59 -3.07
N MET A 64 2.98 5.53 -2.47
CA MET A 64 1.66 5.00 -2.80
C MET A 64 0.52 5.91 -2.35
N LEU A 65 0.60 6.46 -1.13
CA LEU A 65 -0.37 7.44 -0.64
C LEU A 65 -0.44 8.68 -1.55
N ARG A 66 0.71 9.12 -2.10
CA ARG A 66 0.76 10.20 -3.09
C ARG A 66 0.13 9.78 -4.43
N ARG A 67 0.21 8.51 -4.82
CA ARG A 67 -0.30 8.04 -6.12
C ARG A 67 -1.76 7.57 -6.10
N LEU A 68 -2.45 7.68 -4.96
CA LEU A 68 -3.87 7.33 -4.87
C LEU A 68 -4.72 8.14 -5.87
N HIS A 69 -5.54 7.42 -6.63
CA HIS A 69 -6.48 7.96 -7.60
C HIS A 69 -7.90 8.03 -7.01
N LYS A 70 -8.78 8.78 -7.68
CA LYS A 70 -10.22 8.82 -7.37
C LYS A 70 -10.83 7.42 -7.34
N GLY A 71 -11.57 7.10 -6.28
CA GLY A 71 -12.22 5.81 -6.10
C GLY A 71 -11.29 4.63 -5.81
N CYS A 72 -10.03 4.87 -5.41
CA CYS A 72 -9.13 3.79 -5.02
C CYS A 72 -9.67 3.02 -3.81
N ARG A 73 -9.79 1.70 -3.91
CA ARG A 73 -10.37 0.82 -2.87
C ARG A 73 -9.32 -0.02 -2.14
N CYS A 74 -8.04 0.33 -2.29
CA CYS A 74 -6.95 -0.37 -1.60
C CYS A 74 -7.05 -0.18 -0.08
N ARG A 75 -6.60 -1.18 0.68
CA ARG A 75 -6.64 -1.21 2.14
C ARG A 75 -5.28 -1.63 2.70
N PHE A 76 -5.09 -1.35 3.98
CA PHE A 76 -3.97 -1.84 4.77
C PHE A 76 -4.42 -3.00 5.65
N ARG A 77 -3.55 -3.98 5.84
CA ARG A 77 -3.68 -5.00 6.90
C ARG A 77 -2.40 -5.02 7.71
N ALA A 78 -2.51 -4.96 9.03
CA ALA A 78 -1.36 -4.96 9.93
C ALA A 78 -1.18 -6.36 10.54
N TYR A 79 0.07 -6.80 10.59
CA TYR A 79 0.49 -8.12 11.06
C TYR A 79 1.54 -7.97 12.16
N THR A 80 1.53 -8.95 13.06
CA THR A 80 2.61 -9.23 14.02
C THR A 80 3.65 -10.16 13.37
N GLU A 81 4.84 -10.32 13.97
CA GLU A 81 5.82 -11.32 13.51
C GLU A 81 5.24 -12.73 13.49
N LYS A 82 4.46 -13.08 14.52
CA LYS A 82 3.77 -14.37 14.60
C LYS A 82 2.79 -14.56 13.45
N ASP A 83 1.99 -13.53 13.13
CA ASP A 83 1.07 -13.57 11.99
C ASP A 83 1.80 -13.81 10.66
N LEU A 84 3.01 -13.26 10.50
CA LEU A 84 3.83 -13.49 9.31
C LEU A 84 4.28 -14.93 9.20
N SER A 85 4.80 -15.51 10.30
CA SER A 85 5.23 -16.91 10.33
C SER A 85 4.07 -17.87 10.10
N GLU A 86 2.91 -17.63 10.72
CA GLU A 86 1.71 -18.49 10.56
C GLU A 86 1.13 -18.43 9.15
N LYS A 87 1.24 -17.27 8.48
CA LYS A 87 0.70 -17.06 7.11
C LYS A 87 1.73 -17.31 6.01
N GLY A 88 2.99 -17.58 6.36
CA GLY A 88 4.09 -17.72 5.41
C GLY A 88 4.32 -16.44 4.59
N LEU A 89 4.16 -15.26 5.20
CA LEU A 89 4.33 -13.97 4.53
C LEU A 89 5.74 -13.44 4.75
N GLU A 90 6.37 -13.00 3.67
CA GLU A 90 7.69 -12.38 3.71
C GLU A 90 7.59 -10.86 3.65
N VAL A 91 8.45 -10.19 4.42
CA VAL A 91 8.60 -8.74 4.41
C VAL A 91 9.60 -8.36 3.32
N ILE A 92 9.17 -7.50 2.40
CA ILE A 92 9.97 -7.10 1.25
C ILE A 92 10.44 -5.66 1.48
N LYS A 93 11.68 -5.35 1.11
CA LYS A 93 12.16 -3.96 1.03
C LYS A 93 11.76 -3.35 -0.30
N SER A 94 11.23 -2.13 -0.27
CA SER A 94 10.70 -1.54 -1.49
C SER A 94 11.72 -0.90 -2.42
N ASP A 95 13.02 -0.85 -2.09
CA ASP A 95 14.04 -0.15 -2.89
C ASP A 95 14.04 -0.53 -4.39
N GLU A 96 14.02 -1.83 -4.68
CA GLU A 96 13.96 -2.35 -6.05
C GLU A 96 12.58 -2.11 -6.70
N ILE A 97 11.52 -2.21 -5.89
CA ILE A 97 10.14 -1.99 -6.33
C ILE A 97 9.90 -0.53 -6.70
N LEU A 98 10.40 0.40 -5.89
CA LEU A 98 10.32 1.84 -6.13
C LEU A 98 11.04 2.23 -7.42
N SER A 99 12.20 1.62 -7.68
CA SER A 99 12.94 1.80 -8.92
C SER A 99 12.10 1.35 -10.13
N ARG A 100 11.39 0.23 -10.01
CA ARG A 100 10.49 -0.30 -11.07
C ARG A 100 9.19 0.51 -11.21
N LEU A 101 8.63 1.02 -10.12
CA LEU A 101 7.44 1.88 -10.11
C LEU A 101 7.70 3.28 -10.69
N LYS A 102 8.96 3.73 -10.75
CA LYS A 102 9.34 4.96 -11.47
C LYS A 102 9.20 4.81 -12.98
N ILE A 103 9.41 3.59 -13.51
CA ILE A 103 9.39 3.25 -14.94
C ILE A 103 7.97 3.05 -15.47
N LEU A 104 7.01 2.66 -14.62
CA LEU A 104 5.59 2.45 -15.00
C LEU A 104 4.78 3.76 -15.13
N GLN A 105 5.43 4.87 -15.51
CA GLN A 105 4.79 6.18 -15.75
C GLN A 105 4.54 6.41 -17.24
#